data_AF-A0A8E0V0D1-F1
#
_entry.id   AF-A0A8E0V0D1-F1
#
_cell.length_a   1.000
_cell.length_b   1.000
_cell.length_c   1.000
_cell.angle_alpha   90.00
_cell.angle_beta   90.00
_cell.angle_gamma   90.00
#
_symmetry.space_group_name_H-M   'P 1'
#
loop_
_entity.id
_entity.type
_entity.pdbx_description
1 polymer ?
#
loop_
_entity_poly.entity_id
_entity_poly.type
_entity_poly.pdbx_seq_one_letter_code
_entity_poly.pdbx_strand_id
1 'polypeptide(L)'
;MSRVRAKFLLLASRLLRLPSLSGYSVLPRSSRHGGAIFARSPRAPYRRFILLVQIAVALLLCNIILTPIFWPSYTHLPPCYENLKKIISASENPGRGNPHNEKIFIAAILYDRSGELAGGQWGDALVRLIDMLGQDNVFLSLYENNSGHKGQQALEALSQRIPSNKSIVVDVDVDEHTTFDTFPRVTLPHGEKRIKRIDYLAALRNRALRPLDEQNHIKYDKLLYLNDVYFNPVEVLQLLFCTNAHPQRNTPAYRAACAVDFSNPFKFYDSYATRDLAGYGIGLPFFPWFTTAGHGRSRNDVLAGRDAVRVRSCWGGMVAFDAWYFQKEHPVRFRADDEVFWDASECCLVHADVQDAPGDVDEIEDTGVYMNPYVRVAYTPRTLAWLGTTRRFERLYARAHDLLNRVVGLPWYNPRRAEVPGSKVQREVWVPDVALQRGGSFRMVEVTAGNDGFCGRRGMEVVVEDRRPDQDGFEALPLPSQ
;
A
#
# COMPACT_ATOMS: atom_id res chain seq x y z
N MET A 1 -43.99 -5.89 6.99
CA MET A 1 -43.14 -5.66 8.18
C MET A 1 -43.55 -6.44 9.45
N SER A 2 -44.82 -6.85 9.64
CA SER A 2 -45.28 -7.53 10.88
C SER A 2 -44.84 -9.02 11.01
N ARG A 3 -44.94 -9.83 9.94
CA ARG A 3 -44.59 -11.27 9.99
C ARG A 3 -43.10 -11.58 10.18
N VAL A 4 -42.22 -10.67 9.77
CA VAL A 4 -40.76 -10.82 9.93
C VAL A 4 -40.33 -10.47 11.35
N ARG A 5 -40.94 -9.45 11.98
CA ARG A 5 -40.74 -9.13 13.40
C ARG A 5 -41.16 -10.28 14.33
N ALA A 6 -42.30 -10.92 14.06
CA ALA A 6 -42.77 -12.07 14.85
C ALA A 6 -41.82 -13.27 14.75
N LYS A 7 -41.31 -13.58 13.56
CA LYS A 7 -40.33 -14.67 13.36
C LYS A 7 -38.97 -14.37 14.00
N PHE A 8 -38.54 -13.11 14.02
CA PHE A 8 -37.29 -12.70 14.68
C PHE A 8 -37.40 -12.76 16.22
N LEU A 9 -38.54 -12.37 16.80
CA LEU A 9 -38.80 -12.49 18.24
C LEU A 9 -38.95 -13.96 18.69
N LEU A 10 -39.52 -14.82 17.85
CA LEU A 10 -39.59 -16.27 18.09
C LEU A 10 -38.25 -16.98 17.94
N LEU A 11 -37.36 -16.51 17.06
CA LEU A 11 -35.99 -17.03 16.96
C LEU A 11 -35.12 -16.55 18.13
N ALA A 12 -35.23 -15.27 18.50
CA ALA A 12 -34.52 -14.70 19.64
C ALA A 12 -34.93 -15.38 20.96
N SER A 13 -36.21 -15.66 21.19
CA SER A 13 -36.69 -16.39 22.38
C SER A 13 -36.29 -17.88 22.41
N ARG A 14 -36.00 -18.49 21.26
CA ARG A 14 -35.44 -19.87 21.20
C ARG A 14 -33.94 -19.92 21.41
N LEU A 15 -33.21 -18.89 20.97
CA LEU A 15 -31.75 -18.75 21.18
C LEU A 15 -31.39 -18.24 22.59
N LEU A 16 -32.30 -17.51 23.25
CA LEU A 16 -32.18 -16.99 24.62
C LEU A 16 -32.85 -17.89 25.68
N ARG A 17 -32.93 -19.21 25.46
CA ARG A 17 -33.25 -20.12 26.58
C ARG A 17 -32.06 -20.15 27.55
N LEU A 18 -32.02 -19.17 28.44
CA LEU A 18 -31.18 -19.20 29.64
C LEU A 18 -31.50 -20.51 30.37
N PRO A 19 -30.50 -21.37 30.65
CA PRO A 19 -30.74 -22.55 31.45
C PRO A 19 -31.27 -22.10 32.82
N SER A 20 -32.39 -22.69 33.25
CA SER A 20 -32.98 -22.38 34.54
C SER A 20 -31.92 -22.51 35.64
N LEU A 21 -31.73 -21.44 36.42
CA LEU A 21 -30.80 -21.37 37.56
C LEU A 21 -31.26 -22.21 38.78
N SER A 22 -32.37 -22.95 38.68
CA SER A 22 -32.83 -23.82 39.77
C SER A 22 -32.13 -25.17 39.71
N GLY A 23 -30.94 -25.24 40.31
CA GLY A 23 -30.22 -26.48 40.58
C GLY A 23 -30.70 -27.16 41.86
N TYR A 24 -31.99 -27.46 41.99
CA TYR A 24 -32.50 -28.31 43.07
C TYR A 24 -33.09 -29.59 42.51
N SER A 25 -32.28 -30.66 42.53
CA SER A 25 -32.78 -32.03 42.47
C SER A 25 -33.21 -32.42 43.89
N VAL A 26 -34.51 -32.53 44.13
CA VAL A 26 -35.04 -33.15 45.35
C VAL A 26 -34.79 -34.65 45.24
N LEU A 27 -33.91 -35.20 46.07
CA LEU A 27 -33.78 -36.64 46.27
C LEU A 27 -34.83 -37.13 47.30
N PRO A 28 -35.28 -38.40 47.21
CA PRO A 28 -36.23 -38.93 48.18
C PRO A 28 -35.60 -38.98 49.57
N ARG A 29 -36.37 -38.52 50.56
CA ARG A 29 -36.01 -38.41 51.97
C ARG A 29 -35.91 -39.82 52.57
N SER A 30 -34.70 -40.30 52.85
CA SER A 30 -34.49 -41.47 53.70
C SER A 30 -34.44 -41.04 55.17
N SER A 31 -35.23 -41.72 56.01
CA SER A 31 -35.30 -41.50 57.45
C SER A 31 -34.08 -42.09 58.15
N ARG A 32 -33.14 -41.23 58.57
CA ARG A 32 -32.41 -41.25 59.86
C ARG A 32 -31.18 -40.34 59.78
N HIS A 33 -31.14 -39.38 60.71
CA HIS A 33 -29.96 -38.65 61.20
C HIS A 33 -29.11 -37.84 60.19
N GLY A 34 -29.27 -36.51 60.28
CA GLY A 34 -28.18 -35.53 60.34
C GLY A 34 -27.19 -35.42 59.18
N GLY A 35 -27.36 -34.36 58.36
CA GLY A 35 -26.29 -33.79 57.52
C GLY A 35 -26.72 -33.57 56.06
N ALA A 36 -27.13 -32.34 55.71
CA ALA A 36 -27.30 -31.96 54.30
C ALA A 36 -25.92 -31.79 53.66
N ILE A 37 -25.45 -32.81 52.94
CA ILE A 37 -24.27 -32.69 52.07
C ILE A 37 -24.73 -32.08 50.75
N PHE A 38 -24.50 -30.78 50.56
CA PHE A 38 -24.67 -30.12 49.27
C PHE A 38 -23.56 -30.58 48.31
N ALA A 39 -23.78 -31.70 47.61
CA ALA A 39 -22.92 -32.12 46.53
C ALA A 39 -23.15 -31.21 45.31
N ARG A 40 -22.18 -30.35 44.97
CA ARG A 40 -22.20 -29.58 43.71
C ARG A 40 -22.18 -30.56 42.54
N SER A 41 -23.22 -30.53 41.70
CA SER A 41 -23.30 -31.38 40.50
C SER A 41 -22.09 -31.16 39.57
N PRO A 42 -21.36 -32.22 39.18
CA PRO A 42 -20.20 -32.12 38.28
C PRO A 42 -20.55 -31.66 36.86
N ARG A 43 -21.85 -31.53 36.52
CA ARG A 43 -22.34 -31.05 35.21
C ARG A 43 -22.54 -29.52 35.15
N ALA A 44 -22.45 -28.82 36.27
CA ALA A 44 -22.58 -27.37 36.34
C ALA A 44 -21.49 -26.58 35.58
N PRO A 45 -20.17 -26.91 35.68
CA PRO A 45 -19.13 -26.19 34.94
C PRO A 45 -19.21 -26.41 33.43
N TYR A 46 -19.54 -27.63 32.99
CA TYR A 46 -19.71 -27.95 31.57
C TYR A 46 -20.88 -27.20 30.92
N ARG A 47 -22.04 -27.13 31.60
CA ARG A 47 -23.20 -26.34 31.12
C ARG A 47 -22.90 -24.84 31.07
N ARG A 48 -22.14 -24.32 32.04
CA ARG A 48 -21.68 -22.92 32.04
C ARG A 48 -20.72 -22.66 30.87
N PHE A 49 -19.79 -23.57 30.60
CA PHE A 49 -18.89 -23.48 29.46
C PHE A 49 -19.63 -23.45 28.12
N ILE A 50 -20.60 -24.35 27.90
CA ILE A 50 -21.43 -24.35 26.68
C ILE A 50 -22.19 -23.03 26.53
N LEU A 51 -22.80 -22.53 27.61
CA LEU A 51 -23.51 -21.25 27.57
C LEU A 51 -22.57 -20.10 27.20
N LEU A 52 -21.35 -20.06 27.75
CA LEU A 52 -20.34 -19.06 27.39
C LEU A 52 -19.95 -19.16 25.91
N VAL A 53 -19.76 -20.36 25.38
CA VAL A 53 -19.48 -20.58 23.95
C VAL A 53 -20.64 -20.10 23.09
N GLN A 54 -21.89 -20.41 23.46
CA GLN A 54 -23.07 -19.95 22.73
C GLN A 54 -23.20 -18.43 22.73
N ILE A 55 -22.96 -17.78 23.88
CA ILE A 55 -22.94 -16.32 23.98
C ILE A 55 -21.83 -15.73 23.10
N ALA A 56 -20.63 -16.31 23.15
CA ALA A 56 -19.50 -15.85 22.34
C ALA A 56 -19.80 -15.96 20.83
N VAL A 57 -20.37 -17.07 20.38
CA VAL A 57 -20.79 -17.27 18.99
C VAL A 57 -21.89 -16.28 18.59
N ALA A 58 -22.89 -16.06 19.45
CA ALA A 58 -23.95 -15.09 19.20
C ALA A 58 -23.38 -13.66 19.07
N LEU A 59 -22.49 -13.26 19.98
CA LEU A 59 -21.80 -11.96 19.90
C LEU A 59 -20.97 -11.82 18.63
N LEU A 60 -20.25 -12.88 18.23
CA LEU A 60 -19.47 -12.89 16.99
C LEU A 60 -20.37 -12.69 15.77
N LEU A 61 -21.46 -13.45 15.67
CA LEU A 61 -22.43 -13.33 14.58
C LEU A 61 -23.08 -11.93 14.55
N CYS A 62 -23.46 -11.40 15.71
CA CYS A 62 -23.94 -10.02 15.82
C CYS A 62 -22.91 -9.01 15.31
N ASN A 63 -21.63 -9.15 15.69
CA ASN A 63 -20.57 -8.25 15.18
C ASN A 63 -20.42 -8.36 13.66
N ILE A 64 -20.40 -9.58 13.10
CA ILE A 64 -20.27 -9.81 11.65
C ILE A 64 -21.43 -9.16 10.87
N ILE A 65 -22.65 -9.21 11.41
CA ILE A 65 -23.83 -8.63 10.76
C ILE A 65 -23.89 -7.11 10.94
N LEU A 66 -23.63 -6.60 12.15
CA LEU A 66 -23.83 -5.19 12.49
C LEU A 66 -22.70 -4.28 11.98
N THR A 67 -21.45 -4.76 11.97
CA THR A 67 -20.27 -3.96 11.55
C THR A 67 -20.40 -3.38 10.14
N PRO A 68 -20.69 -4.15 9.09
CA PRO A 68 -20.79 -3.59 7.73
C PRO A 68 -21.99 -2.65 7.51
N ILE A 69 -22.93 -2.59 8.46
CA ILE A 69 -24.12 -1.75 8.41
C ILE A 69 -23.87 -0.44 9.16
N PHE A 70 -23.41 -0.51 10.40
CA PHE A 70 -23.33 0.63 11.32
C PHE A 70 -21.93 1.22 11.44
N TRP A 71 -20.89 0.44 11.15
CA TRP A 71 -19.50 0.86 11.28
C TRP A 71 -18.64 0.40 10.09
N PRO A 72 -19.04 0.67 8.83
CA PRO A 72 -18.24 0.28 7.68
C PRO A 72 -16.98 1.16 7.57
N SER A 73 -15.82 0.55 7.28
CA SER A 73 -14.59 1.30 7.03
C SER A 73 -14.66 2.03 5.67
N TYR A 74 -14.17 3.27 5.62
CA TYR A 74 -13.94 4.03 4.37
C TYR A 74 -15.11 4.01 3.36
N THR A 75 -16.34 4.00 3.89
CA THR A 75 -17.58 3.97 3.08
C THR A 75 -18.34 5.29 3.16
N HIS A 76 -18.23 6.01 4.28
CA HIS A 76 -18.73 7.37 4.43
C HIS A 76 -17.69 8.36 3.91
N LEU A 77 -18.02 9.03 2.81
CA LEU A 77 -17.10 9.93 2.12
C LEU A 77 -17.00 11.27 2.87
N PRO A 78 -15.79 11.86 3.00
CA PRO A 78 -15.65 13.21 3.51
C PRO A 78 -16.35 14.25 2.61
N PRO A 79 -16.70 15.45 3.12
CA PRO A 79 -17.43 16.46 2.35
C PRO A 79 -16.79 16.85 1.01
N CYS A 80 -15.46 16.98 0.95
CA CYS A 80 -14.74 17.27 -0.30
C CYS A 80 -15.04 16.22 -1.38
N TYR A 81 -15.05 14.94 -0.99
CA TYR A 81 -15.23 13.80 -1.88
C TYR A 81 -16.66 13.73 -2.44
N GLU A 82 -17.66 14.00 -1.59
CA GLU A 82 -19.06 14.08 -2.01
C GLU A 82 -19.30 15.26 -2.94
N ASN A 83 -18.72 16.42 -2.63
CA ASN A 83 -18.83 17.61 -3.47
C ASN A 83 -18.20 17.39 -4.85
N LEU A 84 -16.99 16.83 -4.88
CA LEU A 84 -16.30 16.51 -6.13
C LEU A 84 -17.10 15.52 -6.99
N LYS A 85 -17.68 14.48 -6.37
CA LYS A 85 -18.60 13.55 -7.06
C LYS A 85 -19.80 14.26 -7.67
N LYS A 86 -20.45 15.16 -6.92
CA LYS A 86 -21.59 15.94 -7.41
C LYS A 86 -21.21 16.82 -8.61
N ILE A 87 -20.07 17.50 -8.54
CA ILE A 87 -19.56 18.35 -9.63
C ILE A 87 -19.33 17.51 -10.89
N ILE A 88 -18.64 16.38 -10.77
CA ILE A 88 -18.33 15.50 -11.91
C ILE A 88 -19.61 14.92 -12.52
N SER A 89 -20.62 14.60 -11.72
CA SER A 89 -21.91 14.08 -12.21
C SER A 89 -22.83 15.14 -12.80
N ALA A 90 -22.59 16.43 -12.55
CA ALA A 90 -23.46 17.52 -13.01
C ALA A 90 -23.09 18.05 -14.40
N SER A 91 -21.94 17.66 -14.97
CA SER A 91 -21.46 18.14 -16.26
C SER A 91 -20.73 17.04 -17.01
N GLU A 92 -20.71 17.13 -18.34
CA GLU A 92 -19.87 16.30 -19.21
C GLU A 92 -18.72 17.09 -19.82
N ASN A 93 -18.57 18.38 -19.47
CA ASN A 93 -17.49 19.20 -20.01
C ASN A 93 -16.12 18.67 -19.54
N PRO A 94 -15.09 18.73 -20.41
CA PRO A 94 -13.72 18.46 -20.02
C PRO A 94 -13.26 19.39 -18.89
N GLY A 95 -12.42 18.90 -17.99
CA GLY A 95 -11.89 19.70 -16.87
C GLY A 95 -12.81 19.84 -15.66
N ARG A 96 -14.04 19.30 -15.70
CA ARG A 96 -15.01 19.36 -14.58
C ARG A 96 -14.50 18.84 -13.24
N GLY A 97 -13.53 17.93 -13.24
CA GLY A 97 -12.93 17.34 -12.05
C GLY A 97 -11.74 18.13 -11.49
N ASN A 98 -11.28 19.17 -12.18
CA ASN A 98 -10.13 20.00 -11.82
C ASN A 98 -10.59 21.46 -11.56
N PRO A 99 -11.24 21.72 -10.42
CA PRO A 99 -11.87 23.02 -10.15
C PRO A 99 -10.89 24.21 -10.04
N HIS A 100 -9.59 23.95 -10.04
CA HIS A 100 -8.55 24.97 -9.89
C HIS A 100 -7.64 25.09 -11.12
N ASN A 101 -7.95 24.35 -12.19
CA ASN A 101 -7.12 24.30 -13.40
C ASN A 101 -5.64 24.02 -13.09
N GLU A 102 -5.37 23.16 -12.09
CA GLU A 102 -4.01 22.74 -11.76
C GLU A 102 -3.40 21.99 -12.94
N LYS A 103 -2.10 22.19 -13.20
CA LYS A 103 -1.34 21.46 -14.22
C LYS A 103 -0.84 20.14 -13.64
N ILE A 104 -1.21 19.02 -14.26
CA ILE A 104 -0.89 17.67 -13.81
C ILE A 104 0.04 16.99 -14.83
N PHE A 105 1.20 16.56 -14.37
CA PHE A 105 2.05 15.63 -15.11
C PHE A 105 1.68 14.20 -14.68
N ILE A 106 1.24 13.36 -15.61
CA ILE A 106 0.97 11.94 -15.35
C ILE A 106 2.16 11.13 -15.87
N ALA A 107 2.88 10.46 -14.99
CA ALA A 107 3.91 9.50 -15.33
C ALA A 107 3.37 8.08 -15.15
N ALA A 108 3.54 7.22 -16.15
CA ALA A 108 3.13 5.82 -16.07
C ALA A 108 4.25 4.89 -16.54
N ILE A 109 4.40 3.78 -15.84
CA ILE A 109 5.17 2.63 -16.32
C ILE A 109 4.24 1.46 -16.40
N LEU A 110 4.32 0.77 -17.53
CA LEU A 110 3.52 -0.39 -17.80
C LEU A 110 4.40 -1.57 -18.21
N TYR A 111 3.85 -2.76 -17.95
CA TYR A 111 4.31 -4.03 -18.46
C TYR A 111 3.07 -4.79 -18.98
N ASP A 112 2.70 -4.55 -20.24
CA ASP A 112 1.44 -5.01 -20.84
C ASP A 112 1.67 -5.88 -22.09
N ARG A 113 2.29 -7.06 -21.89
CA ARG A 113 2.58 -7.98 -23.01
C ARG A 113 1.34 -8.44 -23.79
N SER A 114 0.20 -8.54 -23.13
CA SER A 114 -1.05 -8.97 -23.77
C SER A 114 -1.80 -7.82 -24.45
N GLY A 115 -1.52 -6.57 -24.09
CA GLY A 115 -2.27 -5.39 -24.52
C GLY A 115 -3.60 -5.22 -23.77
N GLU A 116 -3.84 -5.98 -22.70
CA GLU A 116 -5.10 -5.99 -21.96
C GLU A 116 -5.28 -4.75 -21.06
N LEU A 117 -4.18 -4.13 -20.61
CA LEU A 117 -4.25 -2.90 -19.83
C LEU A 117 -4.52 -1.72 -20.75
N ALA A 118 -3.63 -1.47 -21.71
CA ALA A 118 -3.69 -0.33 -22.62
C ALA A 118 -4.95 -0.37 -23.51
N GLY A 119 -5.30 -1.56 -24.02
CA GLY A 119 -6.48 -1.77 -24.85
C GLY A 119 -7.78 -1.94 -24.07
N GLY A 120 -7.72 -2.06 -22.73
CA GLY A 120 -8.86 -2.42 -21.89
C GLY A 120 -9.22 -1.37 -20.84
N GLN A 121 -9.70 -1.87 -19.69
CA GLN A 121 -10.27 -1.03 -18.63
C GLN A 121 -9.30 0.01 -18.08
N TRP A 122 -7.99 -0.30 -18.03
CA TRP A 122 -6.98 0.65 -17.58
C TRP A 122 -6.84 1.82 -18.55
N GLY A 123 -6.69 1.56 -19.85
CA GLY A 123 -6.66 2.59 -20.89
C GLY A 123 -7.93 3.44 -20.93
N ASP A 124 -9.10 2.80 -20.80
CA ASP A 124 -10.39 3.50 -20.72
C ASP A 124 -10.49 4.42 -19.49
N ALA A 125 -9.96 3.98 -18.34
CA ALA A 125 -9.92 4.78 -17.13
C ALA A 125 -8.97 5.98 -17.29
N LEU A 126 -7.82 5.79 -17.92
CA LEU A 126 -6.88 6.87 -18.21
C LEU A 126 -7.49 7.95 -19.12
N VAL A 127 -8.15 7.55 -20.21
CA VAL A 127 -8.84 8.49 -21.12
C VAL A 127 -9.89 9.31 -20.36
N ARG A 128 -10.73 8.65 -19.54
CA ARG A 128 -11.74 9.34 -18.72
C ARG A 128 -11.12 10.25 -17.65
N LEU A 129 -9.99 9.86 -17.08
CA LEU A 129 -9.28 10.69 -16.11
C LEU A 129 -8.78 11.99 -16.76
N ILE A 130 -8.16 11.91 -17.93
CA ILE A 130 -7.65 13.07 -18.66
C ILE A 130 -8.80 14.00 -19.07
N ASP A 131 -9.92 13.45 -19.54
CA ASP A 131 -11.13 14.22 -19.81
C ASP A 131 -11.61 14.98 -18.55
N MET A 132 -11.72 14.30 -17.40
CA MET A 132 -12.13 14.94 -16.14
C MET A 132 -11.15 16.01 -15.65
N LEU A 133 -9.84 15.82 -15.86
CA LEU A 133 -8.81 16.78 -15.49
C LEU A 133 -8.72 17.99 -16.43
N GLY A 134 -9.18 17.79 -17.67
CA GLY A 134 -9.09 18.75 -18.76
C GLY A 134 -7.81 18.55 -19.55
N GLN A 135 -7.95 18.28 -20.85
CA GLN A 135 -6.85 17.96 -21.76
C GLN A 135 -5.70 18.99 -21.76
N ASP A 136 -6.02 20.29 -21.61
CA ASP A 136 -5.04 21.37 -21.61
C ASP A 136 -4.25 21.47 -20.30
N ASN A 137 -4.71 20.79 -19.25
CA ASN A 137 -4.10 20.77 -17.93
C ASN A 137 -3.25 19.53 -17.70
N VAL A 138 -3.20 18.58 -18.65
CA VAL A 138 -2.52 17.30 -18.48
C VAL A 138 -1.40 17.13 -19.48
N PHE A 139 -0.27 16.64 -19.00
CA PHE A 139 0.74 15.99 -19.83
C PHE A 139 0.86 14.52 -19.44
N LEU A 140 0.79 13.60 -20.41
CA LEU A 140 0.95 12.17 -20.18
C LEU A 140 2.33 11.70 -20.64
N SER A 141 3.14 11.17 -19.73
CA SER A 141 4.37 10.45 -20.03
C SER A 141 4.19 8.96 -19.71
N LEU A 142 4.13 8.12 -20.74
CA LEU A 142 3.99 6.67 -20.61
C LEU A 142 5.26 6.01 -21.14
N TYR A 143 5.92 5.25 -20.27
CA TYR A 143 7.05 4.41 -20.63
C TYR A 143 6.65 2.94 -20.49
N GLU A 144 6.71 2.21 -21.59
CA GLU A 144 6.43 0.79 -21.64
C GLU A 144 7.72 0.03 -21.94
N ASN A 145 7.95 -1.05 -21.20
CA ASN A 145 9.11 -1.90 -21.38
C ASN A 145 8.67 -3.31 -21.78
N ASN A 146 9.12 -3.78 -22.95
CA ASN A 146 8.99 -5.18 -23.36
C ASN A 146 7.53 -5.67 -23.49
N SER A 147 6.70 -4.90 -24.18
CA SER A 147 5.27 -5.17 -24.40
C SER A 147 4.99 -6.18 -25.52
N GLY A 148 5.99 -6.57 -26.30
CA GLY A 148 5.82 -7.32 -27.54
C GLY A 148 4.86 -6.64 -28.53
N HIS A 149 4.56 -7.33 -29.64
CA HIS A 149 3.73 -6.75 -30.71
C HIS A 149 2.30 -6.39 -30.29
N LYS A 150 1.64 -7.24 -29.47
CA LYS A 150 0.25 -7.00 -29.04
C LYS A 150 0.15 -5.79 -28.10
N GLY A 151 1.05 -5.71 -27.12
CA GLY A 151 1.09 -4.57 -26.20
C GLY A 151 1.46 -3.28 -26.92
N GLN A 152 2.40 -3.32 -27.87
CA GLN A 152 2.73 -2.16 -28.70
C GLN A 152 1.52 -1.66 -29.48
N GLN A 153 0.81 -2.55 -30.18
CA GLN A 153 -0.40 -2.19 -30.94
C GLN A 153 -1.49 -1.61 -30.04
N ALA A 154 -1.67 -2.17 -28.85
CA ALA A 154 -2.64 -1.67 -27.87
C ALA A 154 -2.27 -0.26 -27.37
N LEU A 155 -0.98 0.01 -27.13
CA LEU A 155 -0.50 1.35 -26.76
C LEU A 155 -0.61 2.36 -27.88
N GLU A 156 -0.35 1.98 -29.13
CA GLU A 156 -0.56 2.84 -30.29
C GLU A 156 -2.04 3.22 -30.43
N ALA A 157 -2.94 2.25 -30.27
CA ALA A 157 -4.38 2.50 -30.27
C ALA A 157 -4.83 3.38 -29.09
N LEU A 158 -4.26 3.17 -27.89
CA LEU A 158 -4.51 4.05 -26.74
C LEU A 158 -4.01 5.46 -27.02
N SER A 159 -2.80 5.60 -27.56
CA SER A 159 -2.21 6.90 -27.92
C SER A 159 -3.16 7.73 -28.79
N GLN A 160 -3.76 7.13 -29.81
CA GLN A 160 -4.73 7.82 -30.69
C GLN A 160 -5.97 8.34 -29.95
N ARG A 161 -6.34 7.73 -28.83
CA ARG A 161 -7.50 8.10 -28.01
C ARG A 161 -7.20 9.16 -26.95
N ILE A 162 -5.92 9.42 -26.66
CA ILE A 162 -5.52 10.40 -25.63
C ILE A 162 -5.54 11.81 -26.22
N PRO A 163 -6.40 12.72 -25.71
CA PRO A 163 -6.57 14.06 -26.29
C PRO A 163 -5.52 15.08 -25.83
N SER A 164 -4.76 14.79 -24.78
CA SER A 164 -3.76 15.71 -24.21
C SER A 164 -2.39 15.60 -24.88
N ASN A 165 -1.52 16.56 -24.55
CA ASN A 165 -0.09 16.43 -24.83
C ASN A 165 0.48 15.18 -24.15
N LYS A 166 1.36 14.47 -24.86
CA LYS A 166 1.88 13.18 -24.40
C LYS A 166 3.25 12.84 -24.98
N SER A 167 3.97 12.01 -24.25
CA SER A 167 5.13 11.25 -24.71
C SER A 167 4.86 9.78 -24.39
N ILE A 168 4.87 8.92 -25.40
CA ILE A 168 4.66 7.47 -25.25
C ILE A 168 5.87 6.79 -25.87
N VAL A 169 6.65 6.12 -25.03
CA VAL A 169 7.88 5.43 -25.42
C VAL A 169 7.68 3.95 -25.19
N VAL A 170 7.87 3.16 -26.26
CA VAL A 170 7.83 1.70 -26.22
C VAL A 170 9.24 1.20 -26.51
N ASP A 171 9.85 0.54 -25.52
CA ASP A 171 11.18 -0.05 -25.66
C ASP A 171 11.02 -1.49 -26.17
N VAL A 172 11.24 -1.68 -27.48
CA VAL A 172 10.97 -2.94 -28.19
C VAL A 172 12.14 -3.94 -28.08
N ASP A 173 13.34 -3.45 -27.72
CA ASP A 173 14.61 -4.21 -27.84
C ASP A 173 15.20 -4.66 -26.48
N VAL A 174 14.43 -4.63 -25.39
CA VAL A 174 14.95 -5.03 -24.06
C VAL A 174 15.14 -6.55 -23.91
N ASP A 175 14.66 -7.36 -24.86
CA ASP A 175 14.97 -8.80 -24.91
C ASP A 175 16.34 -9.09 -25.60
N GLU A 176 16.98 -8.11 -26.25
CA GLU A 176 18.37 -8.23 -26.68
C GLU A 176 19.33 -7.77 -25.56
N HIS A 177 20.32 -8.61 -25.23
CA HIS A 177 21.29 -8.38 -24.14
C HIS A 177 21.96 -6.99 -24.18
N THR A 178 22.02 -6.38 -25.36
CA THR A 178 22.55 -5.03 -25.64
C THR A 178 21.89 -3.93 -24.80
N THR A 179 20.63 -4.09 -24.39
CA THR A 179 19.88 -3.03 -23.69
C THR A 179 20.10 -3.07 -22.18
N PHE A 180 20.36 -4.26 -21.62
CA PHE A 180 20.74 -4.45 -20.22
C PHE A 180 22.14 -3.90 -19.91
N ASP A 181 22.99 -3.73 -20.93
CA ASP A 181 24.33 -3.13 -20.79
C ASP A 181 24.32 -1.67 -20.34
N THR A 182 23.18 -1.01 -20.45
CA THR A 182 22.99 0.37 -19.97
C THR A 182 22.81 0.47 -18.45
N PHE A 183 22.55 -0.64 -17.75
CA PHE A 183 22.32 -0.64 -16.30
C PHE A 183 23.61 -0.94 -15.52
N PRO A 184 23.81 -0.30 -14.35
CA PRO A 184 24.94 -0.60 -13.49
C PRO A 184 24.86 -2.07 -13.03
N ARG A 185 26.02 -2.75 -13.03
CA ARG A 185 26.14 -4.14 -12.59
C ARG A 185 26.95 -4.24 -11.32
N VAL A 186 26.45 -5.00 -10.36
CA VAL A 186 27.18 -5.38 -9.15
C VAL A 186 27.90 -6.70 -9.37
N THR A 187 29.12 -6.80 -8.84
CA THR A 187 29.89 -8.04 -8.89
C THR A 187 29.56 -8.88 -7.65
N LEU A 188 29.02 -10.06 -7.87
CA LEU A 188 28.70 -11.03 -6.84
C LEU A 188 29.97 -11.68 -6.27
N PRO A 189 29.90 -12.27 -5.06
CA PRO A 189 30.93 -13.11 -4.45
C PRO A 189 31.69 -14.05 -5.41
N HIS A 190 31.01 -14.63 -6.39
CA HIS A 190 31.57 -15.60 -7.34
C HIS A 190 32.10 -14.95 -8.64
N GLY A 191 32.18 -13.62 -8.71
CA GLY A 191 32.65 -12.86 -9.86
C GLY A 191 31.59 -12.59 -10.93
N GLU A 192 30.41 -13.19 -10.81
CA GLU A 192 29.27 -12.95 -11.70
C GLU A 192 28.78 -11.49 -11.59
N LYS A 193 28.49 -10.85 -12.71
CA LYS A 193 27.99 -9.48 -12.76
C LYS A 193 26.49 -9.48 -13.00
N ARG A 194 25.72 -8.84 -12.11
CA ARG A 194 24.26 -8.83 -12.17
C ARG A 194 23.68 -7.44 -11.97
N ILE A 195 22.49 -7.21 -12.51
CA ILE A 195 21.75 -5.94 -12.36
C ILE A 195 20.85 -6.06 -11.13
N LYS A 196 21.01 -5.17 -10.15
CA LYS A 196 20.09 -5.12 -9.01
C LYS A 196 18.69 -4.73 -9.47
N ARG A 197 17.67 -5.38 -8.91
CA ARG A 197 16.27 -5.13 -9.21
C ARG A 197 15.89 -3.66 -9.01
N ILE A 198 16.32 -3.04 -7.91
CA ILE A 198 15.95 -1.66 -7.58
C ILE A 198 16.63 -0.66 -8.50
N ASP A 199 17.89 -0.87 -8.88
CA ASP A 199 18.56 -0.03 -9.89
C ASP A 199 17.79 -0.04 -11.22
N TYR A 200 17.37 -1.22 -11.65
CA TYR A 200 16.55 -1.39 -12.84
C TYR A 200 15.21 -0.63 -12.72
N LEU A 201 14.44 -0.86 -11.65
CA LEU A 201 13.14 -0.21 -11.43
C LEU A 201 13.25 1.31 -11.31
N ALA A 202 14.25 1.82 -10.58
CA ALA A 202 14.50 3.24 -10.44
C ALA A 202 14.81 3.90 -11.79
N ALA A 203 15.63 3.25 -12.62
CA ALA A 203 15.94 3.73 -13.96
C ALA A 203 14.70 3.76 -14.87
N LEU A 204 13.85 2.72 -14.84
CA LEU A 204 12.59 2.75 -15.60
C LEU A 204 11.69 3.91 -15.15
N ARG A 205 11.63 4.20 -13.84
CA ARG A 205 10.86 5.32 -13.33
C ARG A 205 11.39 6.66 -13.78
N ASN A 206 12.70 6.85 -13.72
CA ASN A 206 13.31 8.07 -14.22
C ASN A 206 13.13 8.21 -15.74
N ARG A 207 13.10 7.11 -16.52
CA ARG A 207 12.81 7.17 -17.95
C ARG A 207 11.42 7.74 -18.25
N ALA A 208 10.41 7.42 -17.46
CA ALA A 208 9.07 8.00 -17.56
C ALA A 208 9.00 9.46 -17.06
N LEU A 209 9.96 9.91 -16.25
CA LEU A 209 10.05 11.32 -15.83
C LEU A 209 10.83 12.21 -16.81
N ARG A 210 11.61 11.68 -17.76
CA ARG A 210 12.41 12.48 -18.70
C ARG A 210 11.63 13.61 -19.39
N PRO A 211 10.38 13.43 -19.86
CA PRO A 211 9.64 14.51 -20.50
C PRO A 211 9.32 15.70 -19.56
N LEU A 212 9.37 15.50 -18.24
CA LEU A 212 9.23 16.58 -17.26
C LEU A 212 10.44 17.53 -17.32
N ASP A 213 11.65 16.99 -17.50
CA ASP A 213 12.89 17.75 -17.61
C ASP A 213 12.97 18.54 -18.92
N GLU A 214 12.54 17.91 -20.02
CA GLU A 214 12.48 18.52 -21.35
C GLU A 214 11.48 19.70 -21.40
N GLN A 215 10.49 19.70 -20.52
CA GLN A 215 9.46 20.73 -20.39
C GLN A 215 9.71 21.69 -19.23
N ASN A 216 10.97 22.02 -18.96
CA ASN A 216 11.36 22.93 -17.86
C ASN A 216 10.70 24.34 -17.89
N HIS A 217 10.08 24.72 -19.00
CA HIS A 217 9.33 25.96 -19.16
C HIS A 217 7.89 25.90 -18.62
N ILE A 218 7.34 24.69 -18.43
CA ILE A 218 6.02 24.45 -17.86
C ILE A 218 6.20 24.09 -16.39
N LYS A 219 5.47 24.80 -15.51
CA LYS A 219 5.39 24.44 -14.10
C LYS A 219 4.16 23.60 -13.86
N TYR A 220 4.37 22.34 -13.46
CA TYR A 220 3.32 21.45 -13.01
C TYR A 220 3.04 21.64 -11.52
N ASP A 221 1.76 21.57 -11.12
CA ASP A 221 1.31 21.65 -9.73
C ASP A 221 1.29 20.27 -9.05
N LYS A 222 1.08 19.22 -9.85
CA LYS A 222 0.96 17.82 -9.39
C LYS A 222 1.68 16.87 -10.32
N LEU A 223 2.36 15.88 -9.73
CA LEU A 223 2.92 14.74 -10.43
C LEU A 223 2.13 13.50 -9.99
N LEU A 224 1.35 12.92 -10.88
CA LEU A 224 0.66 11.65 -10.64
C LEU A 224 1.48 10.52 -11.25
N TYR A 225 1.97 9.62 -10.41
CA TYR A 225 2.62 8.39 -10.84
C TYR A 225 1.62 7.22 -10.81
N LEU A 226 1.54 6.47 -11.90
CA LEU A 226 0.59 5.37 -12.09
C LEU A 226 1.28 4.10 -12.57
N ASN A 227 1.11 2.99 -11.85
CA ASN A 227 1.53 1.67 -12.30
C ASN A 227 0.41 0.95 -13.09
N ASP A 228 0.65 -0.32 -13.41
CA ASP A 228 -0.24 -1.33 -13.98
C ASP A 228 -1.38 -1.80 -13.04
N VAL A 229 -2.01 -0.86 -12.33
CA VAL A 229 -3.14 -1.12 -11.42
C VAL A 229 -4.45 -0.63 -11.99
N TYR A 230 -5.53 -1.37 -11.84
CA TYR A 230 -6.88 -0.91 -12.18
C TYR A 230 -7.38 0.08 -11.12
N PHE A 231 -7.96 1.20 -11.57
CA PHE A 231 -8.41 2.30 -10.72
C PHE A 231 -9.74 2.91 -11.17
N ASN A 232 -10.34 3.72 -10.30
CA ASN A 232 -11.50 4.55 -10.62
C ASN A 232 -11.04 6.01 -10.84
N PRO A 233 -11.29 6.62 -12.01
CA PRO A 233 -10.88 8.01 -12.30
C PRO A 233 -11.35 9.02 -11.26
N VAL A 234 -12.55 8.85 -10.71
CA VAL A 234 -13.09 9.75 -9.68
C VAL A 234 -12.28 9.65 -8.38
N GLU A 235 -11.80 8.46 -8.02
CA GLU A 235 -10.96 8.29 -6.83
C GLU A 235 -9.56 8.90 -7.03
N VAL A 236 -9.05 8.95 -8.27
CA VAL A 236 -7.80 9.68 -8.58
C VAL A 236 -7.95 11.18 -8.34
N LEU A 237 -9.08 11.78 -8.75
CA LEU A 237 -9.33 13.19 -8.48
C LEU A 237 -9.45 13.47 -6.97
N GLN A 238 -9.98 12.52 -6.20
CA GLN A 238 -10.02 12.60 -4.75
C GLN A 238 -8.61 12.50 -4.14
N LEU A 239 -7.75 11.65 -4.68
CA LEU A 239 -6.34 11.58 -4.30
C LEU A 239 -5.65 12.93 -4.53
N LEU A 240 -5.85 13.51 -5.72
CA LEU A 240 -5.22 14.76 -6.15
C LEU A 240 -5.69 15.97 -5.33
N PHE A 241 -7.00 16.13 -5.16
CA PHE A 241 -7.58 17.40 -4.70
C PHE A 241 -8.23 17.36 -3.31
N CYS A 242 -8.49 16.18 -2.75
CA CYS A 242 -9.16 16.05 -1.45
C CYS A 242 -8.27 15.52 -0.33
N THR A 243 -7.21 14.76 -0.61
CA THR A 243 -6.31 14.24 0.43
C THR A 243 -5.73 15.37 1.26
N ASN A 244 -5.96 15.34 2.58
CA ASN A 244 -5.49 16.38 3.50
C ASN A 244 -5.89 17.81 3.08
N ALA A 245 -7.01 17.97 2.36
CA ALA A 245 -7.44 19.25 1.88
C ALA A 245 -7.91 20.14 3.04
N HIS A 246 -7.20 21.24 3.29
CA HIS A 246 -7.59 22.27 4.25
C HIS A 246 -8.19 23.50 3.55
N PRO A 247 -9.04 24.29 4.24
CA PRO A 247 -9.63 25.51 3.68
C PRO A 247 -8.59 26.57 3.30
N GLN A 248 -7.42 26.57 3.95
CA GLN A 248 -6.32 27.48 3.66
C GLN A 248 -5.34 26.82 2.71
N ARG A 249 -5.17 27.40 1.52
CA ARG A 249 -4.39 26.84 0.40
C ARG A 249 -3.02 27.48 0.18
N ASN A 250 -2.53 28.23 1.14
CA ASN A 250 -1.21 28.86 1.03
C ASN A 250 -0.07 27.83 1.12
N THR A 251 -0.38 26.59 1.53
CA THR A 251 0.56 25.47 1.55
C THR A 251 -0.01 24.29 0.75
N PRO A 252 0.84 23.51 0.05
CA PRO A 252 0.43 22.25 -0.56
C PRO A 252 -0.28 21.36 0.47
N ALA A 253 -1.36 20.68 0.06
CA ALA A 253 -2.09 19.77 0.94
C ALA A 253 -1.23 18.60 1.42
N TYR A 254 -0.27 18.18 0.61
CA TYR A 254 0.66 17.09 0.89
C TYR A 254 1.94 17.25 0.07
N ARG A 255 3.02 16.65 0.55
CA ARG A 255 4.22 16.35 -0.24
C ARG A 255 3.97 15.16 -1.14
N ALA A 256 3.30 14.14 -0.60
CA ALA A 256 2.85 12.97 -1.35
C ALA A 256 1.57 12.35 -0.78
N ALA A 257 0.73 11.80 -1.65
CA ALA A 257 -0.50 11.09 -1.31
C ALA A 257 -0.62 9.80 -2.13
N CYS A 258 -0.66 8.64 -1.48
CA CYS A 258 -0.73 7.34 -2.14
C CYS A 258 -2.10 6.69 -2.02
N ALA A 259 -2.49 5.95 -3.04
CA ALA A 259 -3.61 5.02 -2.96
C ALA A 259 -3.27 3.79 -2.09
N VAL A 260 -4.25 2.91 -1.90
CA VAL A 260 -4.04 1.59 -1.28
C VAL A 260 -4.30 0.51 -2.32
N ASP A 261 -3.30 -0.33 -2.60
CA ASP A 261 -3.38 -1.38 -3.61
C ASP A 261 -3.70 -2.76 -3.04
N PHE A 262 -4.41 -3.56 -3.84
CA PHE A 262 -4.90 -4.85 -3.42
C PHE A 262 -4.55 -5.94 -4.42
N SER A 263 -3.86 -6.96 -3.94
CA SER A 263 -3.60 -8.20 -4.70
C SER A 263 -4.83 -9.11 -4.75
N ASN A 264 -5.64 -9.05 -3.70
CA ASN A 264 -6.95 -9.69 -3.63
C ASN A 264 -7.87 -8.82 -2.74
N PRO A 265 -9.18 -9.12 -2.64
CA PRO A 265 -10.15 -8.23 -2.00
C PRO A 265 -9.93 -7.86 -0.52
N PHE A 266 -8.96 -8.46 0.17
CA PHE A 266 -8.62 -8.14 1.56
C PHE A 266 -7.12 -7.95 1.82
N LYS A 267 -6.25 -8.32 0.87
CA LYS A 267 -4.79 -8.33 1.03
C LYS A 267 -4.16 -7.10 0.37
N PHE A 268 -3.68 -6.18 1.21
CA PHE A 268 -2.82 -5.07 0.82
C PHE A 268 -1.52 -5.59 0.21
N TYR A 269 -1.11 -5.03 -0.93
CA TYR A 269 0.02 -5.55 -1.69
C TYR A 269 1.34 -4.88 -1.31
N ASP A 270 1.39 -3.54 -1.33
CA ASP A 270 2.62 -2.76 -1.25
C ASP A 270 3.21 -2.62 0.18
N SER A 271 3.52 -3.76 0.77
CA SER A 271 4.16 -3.87 2.09
C SER A 271 5.63 -3.46 2.11
N TYR A 272 6.29 -3.42 0.95
CA TYR A 272 7.72 -3.17 0.86
C TYR A 272 8.07 -1.68 0.84
N ALA A 273 7.33 -0.88 0.07
CA ALA A 273 7.54 0.56 0.02
C ALA A 273 6.87 1.30 1.20
N THR A 274 5.80 0.73 1.77
CA THR A 274 5.00 1.39 2.80
C THR A 274 5.60 1.27 4.19
N ARG A 275 5.79 2.41 4.86
CA ARG A 275 6.33 2.52 6.21
C ARG A 275 5.44 3.42 7.06
N ASP A 276 5.16 3.02 8.29
CA ASP A 276 4.39 3.86 9.20
C ASP A 276 5.10 5.18 9.51
N LEU A 277 4.45 6.09 10.25
CA LEU A 277 4.98 7.42 10.53
C LEU A 277 6.37 7.38 11.19
N ALA A 278 6.64 6.39 12.04
CA ALA A 278 7.92 6.20 12.72
C ALA A 278 8.91 5.36 11.90
N GLY A 279 8.58 5.00 10.66
CA GLY A 279 9.41 4.22 9.75
C GLY A 279 9.35 2.70 9.94
N TYR A 280 8.44 2.16 10.75
CA TYR A 280 8.28 0.71 10.84
C TYR A 280 7.64 0.14 9.57
N GLY A 281 7.99 -1.10 9.24
CA GLY A 281 7.22 -1.87 8.25
C GLY A 281 5.78 -2.10 8.72
N ILE A 282 4.91 -2.40 7.76
CA ILE A 282 3.54 -2.80 8.08
C ILE A 282 3.50 -4.11 8.89
N GLY A 283 2.35 -4.41 9.50
CA GLY A 283 2.03 -5.71 10.06
C GLY A 283 1.51 -6.68 9.00
N LEU A 284 0.62 -7.59 9.42
CA LEU A 284 -0.05 -8.48 8.47
C LEU A 284 -0.80 -7.66 7.41
N PRO A 285 -0.83 -8.13 6.14
CA PRO A 285 -1.29 -7.35 4.99
C PRO A 285 -2.82 -7.28 4.87
N PHE A 286 -3.54 -7.22 5.99
CA PHE A 286 -4.97 -6.95 6.02
C PHE A 286 -5.24 -5.86 7.07
N PHE A 287 -6.42 -5.23 6.97
CA PHE A 287 -6.77 -4.09 7.80
C PHE A 287 -6.54 -4.34 9.32
N PRO A 288 -5.97 -3.38 10.08
CA PRO A 288 -5.62 -2.00 9.70
C PRO A 288 -4.20 -1.81 9.11
N TRP A 289 -3.57 -2.88 8.62
CA TRP A 289 -2.23 -2.92 7.99
C TRP A 289 -1.08 -2.59 8.94
N PHE A 290 -1.11 -1.46 9.64
CA PHE A 290 -0.07 -1.02 10.58
C PHE A 290 -0.19 -1.68 11.96
N THR A 291 0.95 -1.83 12.62
CA THR A 291 1.04 -2.40 13.97
C THR A 291 0.84 -1.32 15.04
N THR A 292 1.06 -1.69 16.31
CA THR A 292 1.03 -0.76 17.44
C THR A 292 2.41 -0.21 17.80
N ALA A 293 3.46 -0.54 17.03
CA ALA A 293 4.81 0.02 17.20
C ALA A 293 4.82 1.54 16.93
N GLY A 294 5.83 2.26 17.44
CA GLY A 294 5.99 3.70 17.20
C GLY A 294 4.78 4.54 17.59
N HIS A 295 4.21 4.28 18.78
CA HIS A 295 2.95 4.87 19.27
C HIS A 295 1.69 4.54 18.44
N GLY A 296 1.81 3.71 17.39
CA GLY A 296 0.69 3.28 16.56
C GLY A 296 -0.05 4.41 15.86
N ARG A 297 0.60 5.55 15.59
CA ARG A 297 -0.06 6.76 15.04
C ARG A 297 -0.75 6.48 13.71
N SER A 298 -0.05 5.87 12.75
CA SER A 298 -0.63 5.50 11.44
C SER A 298 -1.77 4.50 11.59
N ARG A 299 -1.64 3.51 12.49
CA ARG A 299 -2.72 2.56 12.79
C ARG A 299 -3.96 3.27 13.35
N ASN A 300 -3.77 4.21 14.26
CA ASN A 300 -4.86 4.98 14.85
C ASN A 300 -5.54 5.87 13.80
N ASP A 301 -4.78 6.48 12.89
CA ASP A 301 -5.32 7.22 11.75
C ASP A 301 -6.19 6.31 10.86
N VAL A 302 -5.72 5.08 10.57
CA VAL A 302 -6.49 4.08 9.80
C VAL A 302 -7.82 3.74 10.51
N LEU A 303 -7.79 3.47 11.81
CA LEU A 303 -8.98 3.10 12.58
C LEU A 303 -9.97 4.26 12.76
N ALA A 304 -9.45 5.48 12.80
CA ALA A 304 -10.22 6.72 12.83
C ALA A 304 -10.91 7.03 11.50
N GLY A 305 -10.55 6.35 10.41
CA GLY A 305 -11.15 6.57 9.09
C GLY A 305 -10.66 7.85 8.42
N ARG A 306 -9.41 8.26 8.68
CA ARG A 306 -8.82 9.46 8.08
C ARG A 306 -8.44 9.20 6.62
N ASP A 307 -8.68 10.17 5.75
CA ASP A 307 -8.15 10.18 4.38
C ASP A 307 -6.66 10.51 4.33
N ALA A 308 -6.16 11.26 5.30
CA ALA A 308 -4.76 11.58 5.49
C ALA A 308 -4.13 10.66 6.57
N VAL A 309 -3.93 9.38 6.25
CA VAL A 309 -3.19 8.49 7.16
C VAL A 309 -1.71 8.83 7.07
N ARG A 310 -1.15 9.39 8.14
CA ARG A 310 0.26 9.81 8.17
C ARG A 310 1.18 8.61 8.10
N VAL A 311 2.15 8.66 7.19
CA VAL A 311 3.12 7.59 6.93
C VAL A 311 4.47 8.21 6.59
N ARG A 312 5.56 7.45 6.74
CA ARG A 312 6.89 7.93 6.29
C ARG A 312 7.12 7.65 4.80
N SER A 313 6.46 6.64 4.25
CA SER A 313 6.47 6.34 2.82
C SER A 313 5.28 5.45 2.43
N CYS A 314 4.88 5.51 1.16
CA CYS A 314 3.86 4.65 0.57
C CYS A 314 4.03 4.61 -0.95
N TRP A 315 3.40 3.68 -1.66
CA TRP A 315 3.32 3.76 -3.13
C TRP A 315 1.94 3.35 -3.62
N GLY A 316 1.49 2.16 -3.20
CA GLY A 316 0.11 1.70 -3.41
C GLY A 316 -0.34 1.70 -4.86
N GLY A 317 0.61 1.49 -5.80
CA GLY A 317 0.38 1.45 -7.26
C GLY A 317 0.02 2.79 -7.92
N MET A 318 -0.32 3.82 -7.13
CA MET A 318 -0.66 5.14 -7.62
C MET A 318 -0.37 6.19 -6.54
N VAL A 319 0.44 7.19 -6.86
CA VAL A 319 0.84 8.25 -5.92
C VAL A 319 0.81 9.61 -6.59
N ALA A 320 0.29 10.59 -5.88
CA ALA A 320 0.35 12.00 -6.26
C ALA A 320 1.43 12.70 -5.42
N PHE A 321 2.35 13.42 -6.07
CA PHE A 321 3.34 14.26 -5.44
C PHE A 321 3.03 15.74 -5.70
N ASP A 322 3.48 16.60 -4.78
CA ASP A 322 3.78 17.99 -5.12
C ASP A 322 4.90 17.99 -6.17
N ALA A 323 4.59 18.46 -7.38
CA ALA A 323 5.51 18.40 -8.49
C ALA A 323 6.72 19.32 -8.31
N TRP A 324 6.69 20.28 -7.37
CA TRP A 324 7.83 21.15 -7.06
C TRP A 324 9.09 20.35 -6.73
N TYR A 325 8.97 19.25 -5.97
CA TYR A 325 10.13 18.42 -5.59
C TYR A 325 10.87 17.81 -6.79
N PHE A 326 10.17 17.62 -7.90
CA PHE A 326 10.70 17.01 -9.13
C PHE A 326 11.12 18.03 -10.20
N GLN A 327 10.89 19.32 -9.94
CA GLN A 327 11.17 20.45 -10.83
C GLN A 327 12.11 21.51 -10.23
N LYS A 328 12.51 21.38 -8.95
CA LYS A 328 13.48 22.27 -8.30
C LYS A 328 14.89 22.12 -8.92
N GLU A 329 15.80 23.04 -8.60
CA GLU A 329 17.19 23.07 -9.14
C GLU A 329 17.92 21.71 -9.02
N HIS A 330 17.70 21.00 -7.92
CA HIS A 330 18.16 19.62 -7.72
C HIS A 330 16.95 18.70 -7.61
N PRO A 331 16.35 18.29 -8.73
CA PRO A 331 15.08 17.60 -8.72
C PRO A 331 15.22 16.20 -8.14
N VAL A 332 14.24 15.79 -7.33
CA VAL A 332 14.19 14.43 -6.78
C VAL A 332 13.99 13.42 -7.90
N ARG A 333 14.75 12.33 -7.88
CA ARG A 333 14.67 11.23 -8.85
C ARG A 333 14.69 9.90 -8.10
N PHE A 334 14.16 8.86 -8.73
CA PHE A 334 14.21 7.52 -8.16
C PHE A 334 15.66 7.04 -8.13
N ARG A 335 16.05 6.35 -7.07
CA ARG A 335 17.40 5.82 -6.88
C ARG A 335 17.34 4.46 -6.19
N ALA A 336 18.46 3.76 -6.20
CA ALA A 336 18.68 2.55 -5.42
C ALA A 336 19.75 2.81 -4.34
N ASP A 337 19.81 1.90 -3.36
CA ASP A 337 20.92 1.83 -2.41
C ASP A 337 22.15 1.19 -3.10
N ASP A 338 23.35 1.68 -2.81
CA ASP A 338 24.59 1.24 -3.42
C ASP A 338 25.17 -0.03 -2.76
N GLU A 339 24.74 -0.37 -1.54
CA GLU A 339 25.22 -1.57 -0.86
C GLU A 339 24.68 -2.85 -1.51
N VAL A 340 25.55 -3.84 -1.74
CA VAL A 340 25.21 -5.07 -2.48
C VAL A 340 24.12 -5.90 -1.78
N PHE A 341 24.15 -6.02 -0.45
CA PHE A 341 23.20 -6.86 0.32
C PHE A 341 22.25 -6.05 1.20
N TRP A 342 22.00 -4.80 0.81
CA TRP A 342 20.94 -3.99 1.36
C TRP A 342 20.01 -3.58 0.23
N ASP A 343 18.76 -4.01 0.33
CA ASP A 343 17.74 -3.72 -0.68
C ASP A 343 16.71 -2.77 -0.07
N ALA A 344 16.50 -1.64 -0.73
CA ALA A 344 15.55 -0.62 -0.32
C ALA A 344 14.70 -0.22 -1.53
N SER A 345 13.38 -0.28 -1.39
CA SER A 345 12.48 0.06 -2.50
C SER A 345 12.70 1.50 -2.97
N GLU A 346 12.90 1.70 -4.26
CA GLU A 346 12.97 3.01 -4.91
C GLU A 346 11.71 3.84 -4.65
N CYS A 347 10.57 3.15 -4.53
CA CYS A 347 9.29 3.75 -4.17
C CYS A 347 9.25 4.24 -2.72
N CYS A 348 10.08 3.70 -1.82
CA CYS A 348 10.26 4.25 -0.47
C CYS A 348 11.36 5.33 -0.45
N LEU A 349 12.47 5.11 -1.15
CA LEU A 349 13.61 6.03 -1.19
C LEU A 349 13.22 7.41 -1.69
N VAL A 350 12.35 7.51 -2.71
CA VAL A 350 11.85 8.80 -3.20
C VAL A 350 11.14 9.60 -2.10
N HIS A 351 10.50 8.94 -1.13
CA HIS A 351 9.88 9.63 0.01
C HIS A 351 10.92 10.18 0.98
N ALA A 352 12.02 9.48 1.20
CA ALA A 352 13.12 9.98 2.02
C ALA A 352 13.76 11.24 1.39
N ASP A 353 13.69 11.38 0.07
CA ASP A 353 14.30 12.48 -0.68
C ASP A 353 13.39 13.73 -0.81
N VAL A 354 12.07 13.58 -0.64
CA VAL A 354 11.11 14.71 -0.59
C VAL A 354 10.82 15.19 0.83
N GLN A 355 11.42 14.58 1.85
CA GLN A 355 11.19 14.90 3.26
C GLN A 355 12.46 15.40 3.93
N ASP A 356 12.27 16.25 4.93
CA ASP A 356 13.35 16.62 5.84
C ASP A 356 13.69 15.43 6.74
N ALA A 357 14.98 15.27 7.02
CA ALA A 357 15.48 14.26 7.93
C ALA A 357 15.00 14.54 9.37
N PRO A 358 14.30 13.60 10.04
CA PRO A 358 13.93 13.77 11.43
C PRO A 358 15.16 13.60 12.34
N GLY A 359 15.24 14.40 13.40
CA GLY A 359 16.25 14.22 14.45
C GLY A 359 15.93 13.04 15.37
N ASP A 360 14.65 12.87 15.70
CA ASP A 360 14.11 11.70 16.39
C ASP A 360 12.89 11.18 15.62
N VAL A 361 12.89 9.88 15.33
CA VAL A 361 11.83 9.21 14.57
C VAL A 361 10.54 9.04 15.37
N ASP A 362 10.62 9.06 16.71
CA ASP A 362 9.46 8.88 17.58
C ASP A 362 8.75 10.22 17.88
N GLU A 363 9.42 11.35 17.62
CA GLU A 363 8.87 12.71 17.73
C GLU A 363 8.19 13.23 16.44
N ILE A 364 8.22 12.44 15.36
CA ILE A 364 7.60 12.84 14.08
C ILE A 364 6.08 12.98 14.26
N GLU A 365 5.58 14.21 14.11
CA GLU A 365 4.13 14.47 14.15
C GLU A 365 3.47 14.33 12.78
N ASP A 366 4.15 14.82 11.74
CA ASP A 366 3.68 14.80 10.35
C ASP A 366 4.86 14.94 9.37
N THR A 367 4.83 14.14 8.32
CA THR A 367 5.79 14.14 7.21
C THR A 367 5.26 14.86 5.97
N GLY A 368 3.97 15.20 5.94
CA GLY A 368 3.27 15.60 4.72
C GLY A 368 3.11 14.47 3.70
N VAL A 369 3.37 13.21 4.10
CA VAL A 369 3.15 12.03 3.28
C VAL A 369 1.97 11.25 3.84
N TYR A 370 0.97 11.00 3.00
CA TYR A 370 -0.27 10.36 3.40
C TYR A 370 -0.60 9.15 2.55
N MET A 371 -1.05 8.09 3.19
CA MET A 371 -1.78 7.01 2.54
C MET A 371 -3.28 7.32 2.61
N ASN A 372 -4.01 7.15 1.51
CA ASN A 372 -5.43 7.50 1.41
C ASN A 372 -6.31 6.26 1.20
N PRO A 373 -6.88 5.67 2.28
CA PRO A 373 -7.62 4.40 2.16
C PRO A 373 -9.00 4.51 1.51
N TYR A 374 -9.47 5.72 1.18
CA TYR A 374 -10.64 5.93 0.35
C TYR A 374 -10.36 5.64 -1.13
N VAL A 375 -9.11 5.83 -1.57
CA VAL A 375 -8.65 5.63 -2.94
C VAL A 375 -8.03 4.24 -3.03
N ARG A 376 -8.73 3.30 -3.67
CA ARG A 376 -8.29 1.90 -3.72
C ARG A 376 -8.11 1.41 -5.14
N VAL A 377 -6.97 0.79 -5.38
CA VAL A 377 -6.60 0.22 -6.69
C VAL A 377 -6.35 -1.28 -6.56
N ALA A 378 -6.33 -2.00 -7.68
CA ALA A 378 -6.09 -3.44 -7.64
C ALA A 378 -5.43 -3.96 -8.91
N TYR A 379 -4.72 -5.08 -8.79
CA TYR A 379 -4.04 -5.74 -9.91
C TYR A 379 -4.96 -6.58 -10.81
N THR A 380 -6.25 -6.68 -10.47
CA THR A 380 -7.26 -7.35 -11.33
C THR A 380 -8.59 -6.60 -11.30
N PRO A 381 -9.36 -6.59 -12.40
CA PRO A 381 -10.69 -5.98 -12.45
C PRO A 381 -11.64 -6.58 -11.42
N ARG A 382 -11.55 -7.91 -11.24
CA ARG A 382 -12.35 -8.64 -10.25
C ARG A 382 -12.06 -8.14 -8.85
N THR A 383 -10.78 -8.00 -8.48
CA THR A 383 -10.43 -7.51 -7.15
C THR A 383 -10.97 -6.10 -6.95
N LEU A 384 -10.75 -5.19 -7.92
CA LEU A 384 -11.25 -3.82 -7.86
C LEU A 384 -12.76 -3.75 -7.59
N ALA A 385 -13.56 -4.56 -8.29
CA ALA A 385 -15.01 -4.62 -8.12
C ALA A 385 -15.44 -5.07 -6.71
N TRP A 386 -14.65 -5.90 -6.03
CA TRP A 386 -14.95 -6.40 -4.68
C TRP A 386 -14.54 -5.45 -3.56
N LEU A 387 -13.61 -4.51 -3.79
CA LEU A 387 -13.09 -3.61 -2.75
C LEU A 387 -14.17 -2.72 -2.12
N GLY A 388 -15.23 -2.37 -2.85
CA GLY A 388 -16.38 -1.64 -2.30
C GLY A 388 -17.17 -2.44 -1.25
N THR A 389 -17.22 -3.76 -1.41
CA THR A 389 -17.94 -4.66 -0.52
C THR A 389 -17.06 -5.07 0.67
N THR A 390 -15.82 -5.46 0.42
CA THR A 390 -14.94 -5.99 1.48
C THR A 390 -14.54 -4.93 2.50
N ARG A 391 -14.38 -3.67 2.09
CA ARG A 391 -14.06 -2.57 3.01
C ARG A 391 -15.05 -2.42 4.16
N ARG A 392 -16.32 -2.79 3.95
CA ARG A 392 -17.36 -2.72 4.98
C ARG A 392 -17.10 -3.65 6.17
N PHE A 393 -16.35 -4.74 5.97
CA PHE A 393 -16.09 -5.75 7.00
C PHE A 393 -14.75 -5.54 7.73
N GLU A 394 -13.90 -4.65 7.24
CA GLU A 394 -12.51 -4.50 7.69
C GLU A 394 -12.34 -4.28 9.19
N ARG A 395 -13.24 -3.52 9.82
CA ARG A 395 -13.21 -3.27 11.26
C ARG A 395 -13.27 -4.53 12.12
N LEU A 396 -13.80 -5.63 11.60
CA LEU A 396 -13.80 -6.93 12.28
C LEU A 396 -12.39 -7.50 12.46
N TYR A 397 -11.45 -7.12 11.58
CA TYR A 397 -10.12 -7.71 11.53
C TYR A 397 -9.17 -7.11 12.56
N ALA A 398 -9.44 -5.91 13.08
CA ALA A 398 -8.50 -5.17 13.93
C ALA A 398 -8.02 -5.96 15.16
N ARG A 399 -8.91 -6.68 15.86
CA ARG A 399 -8.53 -7.49 17.02
C ARG A 399 -7.71 -8.72 16.64
N ALA A 400 -8.07 -9.37 15.53
CA ALA A 400 -7.34 -10.52 15.01
C ALA A 400 -5.95 -10.10 14.52
N HIS A 401 -5.86 -8.94 13.86
CA HIS A 401 -4.62 -8.33 13.41
C HIS A 401 -3.64 -8.10 14.57
N ASP A 402 -4.10 -7.46 15.66
CA ASP A 402 -3.26 -7.21 16.82
C ASP A 402 -2.74 -8.50 17.46
N LEU A 403 -3.62 -9.50 17.62
CA LEU A 403 -3.23 -10.79 18.19
C LEU A 403 -2.20 -11.49 17.30
N LEU A 404 -2.49 -11.61 16.01
CA LEU A 404 -1.65 -12.34 15.07
C LEU A 404 -0.30 -11.65 14.85
N ASN A 405 -0.24 -10.32 14.81
CA ASN A 405 1.04 -9.60 14.74
C ASN A 405 1.93 -9.91 15.94
N ARG A 406 1.37 -9.96 17.16
CA ARG A 406 2.13 -10.32 18.37
C ARG A 406 2.63 -11.76 18.33
N VAL A 407 1.81 -12.68 17.82
CA VAL A 407 2.19 -14.10 17.66
C VAL A 407 3.31 -14.25 16.64
N VAL A 408 3.28 -13.49 15.55
CA VAL A 408 4.30 -13.53 14.49
C VAL A 408 5.56 -12.74 14.86
N GLY A 409 5.46 -11.73 15.73
CA GLY A 409 6.57 -10.84 16.08
C GLY A 409 6.71 -9.63 15.14
N LEU A 410 5.59 -9.16 14.57
CA LEU A 410 5.56 -7.99 13.68
C LEU A 410 5.41 -6.67 14.46
N PRO A 411 5.98 -5.56 13.96
CA PRO A 411 6.74 -5.45 12.71
C PRO A 411 8.17 -5.97 12.86
N TRP A 412 8.79 -6.38 11.76
CA TRP A 412 10.17 -6.86 11.79
C TRP A 412 11.15 -5.75 12.15
N TYR A 413 12.17 -6.11 12.92
CA TYR A 413 13.22 -5.18 13.34
C TYR A 413 14.04 -4.71 12.13
N ASN A 414 14.17 -3.40 11.98
CA ASN A 414 15.08 -2.76 11.04
C ASN A 414 16.13 -1.97 11.83
N PRO A 415 17.41 -2.37 11.79
CA PRO A 415 18.48 -1.71 12.55
C PRO A 415 18.75 -0.27 12.10
N ARG A 416 18.42 0.07 10.84
CA ARG A 416 18.71 1.39 10.26
C ARG A 416 17.55 2.39 10.38
N ARG A 417 16.39 1.97 10.93
CA ARG A 417 15.15 2.78 11.00
C ARG A 417 15.35 4.14 11.69
N ALA A 418 16.08 4.12 12.81
CA ALA A 418 16.25 5.24 13.71
C ALA A 418 17.63 5.91 13.58
N GLU A 419 18.38 5.60 12.51
CA GLU A 419 19.65 6.26 12.27
C GLU A 419 19.42 7.74 11.96
N VAL A 420 20.23 8.61 12.58
CA VAL A 420 20.15 10.06 12.40
C VAL A 420 21.05 10.45 11.23
N PRO A 421 20.52 11.13 10.19
CA PRO A 421 21.31 11.47 9.02
C PRO A 421 22.54 12.33 9.37
N GLY A 422 23.68 12.02 8.75
CA GLY A 422 24.97 12.67 9.01
C GLY A 422 25.75 12.11 10.20
N SER A 423 25.14 11.28 11.06
CA SER A 423 25.84 10.63 12.17
C SER A 423 26.75 9.49 11.67
N LYS A 424 27.83 9.22 12.41
CA LYS A 424 28.71 8.08 12.17
C LYS A 424 28.15 6.85 12.89
N VAL A 425 27.83 5.83 12.13
CA VAL A 425 27.23 4.58 12.63
C VAL A 425 28.07 3.39 12.19
N GLN A 426 28.17 2.39 13.06
CA GLN A 426 28.83 1.13 12.74
C GLN A 426 27.81 0.23 12.04
N ARG A 427 28.07 -0.11 10.77
CA ARG A 427 27.22 -1.00 9.99
C ARG A 427 27.99 -2.25 9.58
N GLU A 428 27.31 -3.38 9.64
CA GLU A 428 27.81 -4.61 9.02
C GLU A 428 27.52 -4.53 7.51
N VAL A 429 28.55 -4.30 6.70
CA VAL A 429 28.45 -4.15 5.25
C VAL A 429 29.28 -5.24 4.58
N TRP A 430 28.85 -5.67 3.39
CA TRP A 430 29.63 -6.58 2.57
C TRP A 430 30.79 -5.84 1.93
N VAL A 431 32.01 -6.26 2.24
CA VAL A 431 33.23 -5.71 1.64
C VAL A 431 33.78 -6.76 0.67
N PRO A 432 33.82 -6.46 -0.64
CA PRO A 432 34.46 -7.32 -1.63
C PRO A 432 35.95 -7.50 -1.31
N ASP A 433 36.44 -8.73 -1.41
CA ASP A 433 37.82 -9.10 -1.18
C ASP A 433 38.18 -10.29 -2.08
N VAL A 434 38.88 -9.99 -3.18
CA VAL A 434 39.24 -10.97 -4.21
C VAL A 434 40.22 -12.04 -3.70
N ALA A 435 40.89 -11.81 -2.56
CA ALA A 435 41.77 -12.79 -1.94
C ALA A 435 40.98 -13.89 -1.20
N LEU A 436 39.72 -13.63 -0.84
CA LEU A 436 38.86 -14.61 -0.19
C LEU A 436 38.19 -15.52 -1.23
N GLN A 437 38.10 -16.82 -0.94
CA GLN A 437 37.43 -17.79 -1.83
C GLN A 437 35.96 -17.44 -2.12
N ARG A 438 35.32 -16.63 -1.25
CA ARG A 438 33.95 -16.15 -1.41
C ARG A 438 33.87 -14.71 -1.96
N GLY A 439 34.97 -14.16 -2.47
CA GLY A 439 35.00 -12.82 -3.08
C GLY A 439 34.69 -11.64 -2.15
N GLY A 440 34.60 -11.87 -0.83
CA GLY A 440 34.33 -10.84 0.16
C GLY A 440 33.91 -11.40 1.53
N SER A 441 33.60 -10.50 2.45
CA SER A 441 33.11 -10.83 3.80
C SER A 441 32.28 -9.68 4.37
N PHE A 442 31.37 -10.00 5.29
CA PHE A 442 30.69 -8.99 6.09
C PHE A 442 31.65 -8.43 7.15
N ARG A 443 31.83 -7.11 7.16
CA ARG A 443 32.70 -6.42 8.11
C ARG A 443 31.94 -5.25 8.75
N MET A 444 32.23 -5.01 10.02
CA MET A 444 31.80 -3.79 10.69
C MET A 444 32.62 -2.63 10.14
N VAL A 445 31.95 -1.68 9.51
CA VAL A 445 32.56 -0.47 8.95
C VAL A 445 31.82 0.75 9.47
N GLU A 446 32.57 1.83 9.70
CA GLU A 446 31.97 3.11 10.04
C GLU A 446 31.48 3.79 8.77
N VAL A 447 30.19 4.13 8.75
CA VAL A 447 29.56 4.84 7.63
C VAL A 447 28.78 6.05 8.13
N THR A 448 28.59 7.02 7.26
CA THR A 448 27.70 8.15 7.53
C THR A 448 26.26 7.73 7.24
N ALA A 449 25.36 7.86 8.21
CA ALA A 449 23.96 7.53 8.04
C ALA A 449 23.23 8.49 7.07
N GLY A 450 22.36 7.93 6.23
CA GLY A 450 21.43 8.66 5.36
C GLY A 450 20.03 8.77 5.95
N ASN A 451 19.12 9.47 5.28
CA ASN A 451 17.70 9.62 5.71
C ASN A 451 16.82 8.40 5.37
N ASP A 452 17.37 7.39 4.71
CA ASP A 452 16.64 6.32 4.04
C ASP A 452 16.74 4.95 4.71
N GLY A 453 17.42 4.86 5.87
CA GLY A 453 17.61 3.60 6.59
C GLY A 453 16.30 2.85 6.92
N PHE A 454 15.18 3.57 7.02
CA PHE A 454 13.85 2.98 7.26
C PHE A 454 13.25 2.22 6.06
N CYS A 455 13.76 2.44 4.84
CA CYS A 455 13.23 1.84 3.61
C CYS A 455 13.73 0.43 3.34
N GLY A 456 14.92 0.09 3.84
CA GLY A 456 15.63 -1.10 3.43
C GLY A 456 15.45 -2.33 4.30
N ARG A 457 15.92 -3.46 3.77
CA ARG A 457 16.10 -4.73 4.48
C ARG A 457 17.38 -5.39 4.01
N ARG A 458 17.93 -6.29 4.82
CA ARG A 458 19.04 -7.15 4.42
C ARG A 458 18.56 -8.10 3.31
N GLY A 459 19.29 -8.14 2.20
CA GLY A 459 18.95 -8.97 1.03
C GLY A 459 19.38 -8.31 -0.27
N MET A 460 19.21 -9.05 -1.37
CA MET A 460 19.41 -8.54 -2.72
C MET A 460 18.51 -9.33 -3.68
N GLU A 461 17.81 -8.61 -4.56
CA GLU A 461 17.14 -9.19 -5.72
C GLU A 461 17.80 -8.65 -6.99
N VAL A 462 17.92 -9.50 -8.00
CA VAL A 462 18.53 -9.16 -9.29
C VAL A 462 17.58 -9.46 -10.44
N VAL A 463 17.81 -8.81 -11.58
CA VAL A 463 17.09 -9.06 -12.82
C VAL A 463 17.47 -10.43 -13.38
N VAL A 464 16.47 -11.18 -13.83
CA VAL A 464 16.65 -12.38 -14.66
C VAL A 464 16.73 -11.93 -16.11
N GLU A 465 17.95 -11.75 -16.63
CA GLU A 465 18.20 -11.23 -17.99
C GLU A 465 17.66 -12.22 -19.06
N ASP A 466 17.94 -13.52 -18.92
CA ASP A 466 17.42 -14.58 -19.80
C ASP A 466 16.12 -15.20 -19.28
N ARG A 467 15.04 -14.43 -19.32
CA ARG A 467 13.75 -14.86 -18.77
C ARG A 467 13.08 -15.94 -19.61
N ARG A 468 12.80 -17.11 -19.01
CA ARG A 468 11.95 -18.14 -19.63
C ARG A 468 10.47 -17.70 -19.65
N PRO A 469 9.65 -18.22 -20.59
CA PRO A 469 8.20 -18.03 -20.52
C PRO A 469 7.69 -18.43 -19.12
N ASP A 470 6.88 -17.55 -18.52
CA ASP A 470 6.26 -17.71 -17.19
C ASP A 470 7.19 -17.68 -15.96
N GLN A 471 8.50 -17.41 -16.12
CA GLN A 471 9.41 -17.18 -14.98
C GLN A 471 9.17 -15.77 -14.39
N ASP A 472 9.46 -15.55 -13.10
CA ASP A 472 9.54 -14.18 -12.54
C ASP A 472 10.70 -13.41 -13.20
N GLY A 473 10.54 -12.09 -13.41
CA GLY A 473 11.58 -11.23 -13.97
C GLY A 473 12.70 -10.90 -12.99
N PHE A 474 12.52 -11.26 -11.71
CA PHE A 474 13.48 -11.02 -10.65
C PHE A 474 13.72 -12.31 -9.85
N GLU A 475 14.92 -12.43 -9.29
CA GLU A 475 15.26 -13.52 -8.38
C GLU A 475 15.99 -13.00 -7.14
N ALA A 476 15.71 -13.61 -5.99
CA ALA A 476 16.39 -13.30 -4.74
C ALA A 476 17.71 -14.08 -4.66
N LEU A 477 18.79 -13.37 -4.33
CA LEU A 477 20.09 -13.99 -4.13
C LEU A 477 20.28 -14.34 -2.65
N PRO A 478 20.81 -15.54 -2.34
CA PRO A 478 21.11 -15.91 -0.96
C PRO A 478 22.17 -14.98 -0.39
N LEU A 479 22.02 -14.61 0.87
CA LEU A 479 23.08 -13.91 1.60
C LEU A 479 24.30 -14.84 1.70
N PRO A 480 25.51 -14.36 1.40
CA PRO A 480 26.72 -15.12 1.63
C PRO A 480 26.80 -15.50 3.10
N SER A 481 27.12 -16.76 3.38
CA SER A 481 27.38 -17.17 4.77
C SER A 481 28.55 -16.38 5.33
N GLN A 482 28.44 -15.97 6.59
CA GLN A 482 29.53 -15.37 7.36
C GLN A 482 30.76 -16.28 7.37
#